data_AF-T0Y9N4-F1
#
_entry.id   AF-T0Y9N4-F1
#
_cell.length_a   1.000
_cell.length_b   1.000
_cell.length_c   1.000
_cell.angle_alpha   90.00
_cell.angle_beta   90.00
_cell.angle_gamma   90.00
#
_symmetry.space_group_name_H-M   'P 1'
#
loop_
_entity.id
_entity.type
_entity.pdbx_description
1 polymer ?
#
loop_
_entity_poly.entity_id
_entity_poly.type
_entity_poly.pdbx_seq_one_letter_code
_entity_poly.pdbx_strand_id
1 'polypeptide(L)'
;GVRAETRERVLTAIQQLDYQPNLAARGLAGDRSFLIGLFYDQPGDYLSEFQTGAVQRCREANLHLMVEPLEAASPDVGRDLSTLIRQLRLEGVILLPPLSDLPAVQAILAAADIPAVHIAPMHAQ
;
A
#
# COMPACT_ATOMS: atom_id res chain seq x y z
N GLY A 1 15.69 -10.91 -24.64
CA GLY A 1 14.30 -11.42 -24.77
C GLY A 1 14.33 -12.93 -24.85
N VAL A 2 13.41 -13.62 -24.17
CA VAL A 2 13.32 -15.09 -24.15
C VAL A 2 12.68 -15.60 -25.44
N ARG A 3 13.17 -16.72 -25.99
CA ARG A 3 12.63 -17.36 -27.20
C ARG A 3 11.21 -17.90 -26.94
N ALA A 4 10.34 -17.84 -27.96
CA ALA A 4 8.94 -18.24 -27.83
C ALA A 4 8.76 -19.67 -27.30
N GLU A 5 9.55 -20.62 -27.80
CA GLU A 5 9.57 -22.02 -27.36
C GLU A 5 9.88 -22.17 -25.86
N THR A 6 10.84 -21.39 -25.35
CA THR A 6 11.19 -21.41 -23.92
C THR A 6 10.07 -20.82 -23.07
N ARG A 7 9.39 -19.77 -23.55
CA ARG A 7 8.24 -19.18 -22.87
C ARG A 7 7.09 -20.19 -22.76
N GLU A 8 6.81 -20.91 -23.83
CA GLU A 8 5.73 -21.89 -23.88
C GLU A 8 5.97 -23.05 -22.91
N ARG A 9 7.21 -23.60 -22.88
CA ARG A 9 7.61 -24.64 -21.92
C ARG A 9 7.45 -24.20 -20.46
N VAL A 10 7.77 -22.95 -20.14
CA VAL A 10 7.62 -22.40 -18.78
C VAL A 10 6.14 -22.28 -18.41
N LEU A 11 5.28 -21.78 -19.32
CA LEU A 11 3.85 -21.65 -19.06
C LEU A 11 3.17 -23.01 -18.84
N THR A 12 3.53 -24.03 -19.61
CA THR A 12 3.04 -25.40 -19.41
C THR A 12 3.45 -25.95 -18.04
N ALA A 13 4.70 -25.76 -17.62
CA ALA A 13 5.18 -26.20 -16.31
C ALA A 13 4.46 -25.48 -15.16
N ILE A 14 4.21 -24.17 -15.28
CA ILE A 14 3.44 -23.40 -14.29
C ILE A 14 2.04 -23.98 -14.09
N GLN A 15 1.35 -24.31 -15.19
CA GLN A 15 0.00 -24.89 -15.14
C GLN A 15 0.01 -26.31 -14.55
N GLN A 16 0.97 -27.15 -14.94
CA GLN A 16 1.06 -28.54 -14.46
C GLN A 16 1.37 -28.63 -12.96
N LEU A 17 2.10 -27.66 -12.42
CA LEU A 17 2.55 -27.64 -11.03
C LEU A 17 1.64 -26.81 -10.11
N ASP A 18 0.57 -26.21 -10.64
CA ASP A 18 -0.25 -25.20 -9.95
C ASP A 18 0.61 -24.12 -9.26
N TYR A 19 1.69 -23.73 -9.94
CA TYR A 19 2.68 -22.83 -9.36
C TYR A 19 2.14 -21.40 -9.34
N GLN A 20 1.87 -20.88 -8.14
CA GLN A 20 1.59 -19.47 -7.93
C GLN A 20 2.89 -18.72 -7.62
N PRO A 21 3.28 -17.71 -8.41
CA PRO A 21 4.47 -16.91 -8.14
C PRO A 21 4.38 -16.23 -6.78
N ASN A 22 5.30 -16.57 -5.88
CA ASN A 22 5.36 -15.97 -4.56
C ASN A 22 5.68 -14.47 -4.69
N LEU A 23 4.74 -13.62 -4.30
CA LEU A 23 4.88 -12.17 -4.33
C LEU A 23 6.02 -11.68 -3.45
N ALA A 24 6.21 -12.25 -2.26
CA ALA A 24 7.33 -11.90 -1.39
C ALA A 24 8.68 -12.23 -2.05
N ALA A 25 8.78 -13.37 -2.74
CA ALA A 25 9.99 -13.74 -3.47
C ALA A 25 10.26 -12.84 -4.68
N ARG A 26 9.21 -12.41 -5.40
CA ARG A 26 9.33 -11.40 -6.47
C ARG A 26 9.77 -10.04 -5.91
N GLY A 27 9.23 -9.67 -4.76
CA GLY A 27 9.53 -8.43 -4.07
C GLY A 27 10.98 -8.32 -3.61
N LEU A 28 11.55 -9.42 -3.10
CA LEU A 28 12.95 -9.50 -2.68
C LEU A 28 13.94 -9.23 -3.82
N ALA A 29 13.65 -9.74 -5.02
CA ALA A 29 14.52 -9.55 -6.18
C ALA A 29 14.35 -8.17 -6.84
N GLY A 30 13.16 -7.56 -6.71
CA GLY A 30 12.80 -6.30 -7.36
C GLY A 30 12.78 -5.07 -6.45
N ASP A 31 13.06 -5.23 -5.17
CA ASP A 31 12.92 -4.20 -4.14
C ASP A 31 11.50 -3.60 -4.05
N ARG A 32 10.46 -4.42 -4.23
CA ARG A 32 9.04 -4.01 -4.24
C ARG A 32 8.22 -4.79 -3.21
N SER A 33 7.33 -4.14 -2.47
CA SER A 33 6.44 -4.83 -1.52
C SER A 33 5.11 -5.25 -2.14
N PHE A 34 4.70 -4.58 -3.22
CA PHE A 34 3.35 -4.61 -3.78
C PHE A 34 2.26 -4.21 -2.77
N LEU A 35 2.60 -3.41 -1.75
CA LEU A 35 1.67 -2.99 -0.69
C LEU A 35 1.34 -1.50 -0.78
N ILE A 36 0.04 -1.19 -0.68
CA ILE A 36 -0.49 0.15 -0.41
C ILE A 36 -1.07 0.15 1.01
N GLY A 37 -0.67 1.14 1.83
CA GLY A 37 -1.23 1.32 3.17
C GLY A 37 -2.45 2.23 3.18
N LEU A 38 -3.52 1.85 3.84
CA LEU A 38 -4.66 2.71 4.17
C LEU A 38 -4.66 2.95 5.68
N PHE A 39 -4.51 4.20 6.07
CA PHE A 39 -4.48 4.60 7.48
C PHE A 39 -5.71 5.41 7.86
N TYR A 40 -6.26 5.10 9.03
CA TYR A 40 -7.43 5.77 9.61
C TYR A 40 -7.23 5.95 11.11
N ASP A 41 -7.88 6.94 11.73
CA ASP A 41 -7.82 7.11 13.19
C ASP A 41 -8.88 6.27 13.89
N GLN A 42 -10.14 6.63 13.69
CA GLN A 42 -11.28 5.92 14.24
C GLN A 42 -12.10 5.29 13.10
N PRO A 43 -12.58 4.05 13.25
CA PRO A 43 -13.40 3.42 12.23
C PRO A 43 -14.77 4.12 12.17
N GLY A 44 -15.05 4.79 11.05
CA GLY A 44 -16.37 5.31 10.73
C GLY A 44 -17.16 4.39 9.80
N ASP A 45 -18.45 4.67 9.62
CA ASP A 45 -19.35 3.87 8.76
C ASP A 45 -18.87 3.79 7.30
N TYR A 46 -18.12 4.80 6.84
CA TYR A 46 -17.57 4.87 5.49
C TYR A 46 -16.35 3.98 5.25
N LEU A 47 -15.68 3.51 6.31
CA LEU A 47 -14.41 2.79 6.19
C LEU A 47 -14.56 1.51 5.35
N SER A 48 -15.66 0.79 5.52
CA SER A 48 -15.92 -0.47 4.79
C SER A 48 -16.09 -0.26 3.28
N GLU A 49 -16.78 0.81 2.87
CA GLU A 49 -16.95 1.18 1.47
C GLU A 49 -15.61 1.62 0.85
N PHE A 50 -14.84 2.43 1.58
CA PHE A 50 -13.49 2.83 1.15
C PHE A 50 -12.56 1.63 0.98
N GLN A 51 -12.52 0.73 1.96
CA GLN A 51 -11.73 -0.50 1.89
C GLN A 51 -12.14 -1.34 0.68
N THR A 52 -13.44 -1.47 0.42
CA THR A 52 -13.95 -2.24 -0.72
C THR A 52 -13.46 -1.67 -2.05
N GLY A 53 -13.60 -0.36 -2.25
CA GLY A 53 -13.11 0.33 -3.44
C GLY A 53 -11.58 0.24 -3.58
N ALA A 54 -10.85 0.48 -2.50
CA ALA A 54 -9.39 0.44 -2.49
C ALA A 54 -8.85 -0.97 -2.78
N VAL A 55 -9.44 -2.02 -2.20
CA VAL A 55 -9.08 -3.41 -2.49
C VAL A 55 -9.30 -3.74 -3.96
N GLN A 56 -10.43 -3.32 -4.55
CA GLN A 56 -10.71 -3.56 -5.95
C GLN A 56 -9.62 -2.93 -6.85
N ARG A 57 -9.27 -1.66 -6.61
CA ARG A 57 -8.24 -0.97 -7.40
C ARG A 57 -6.84 -1.54 -7.19
N CYS A 58 -6.49 -1.92 -5.96
CA CYS A 58 -5.21 -2.58 -5.70
C CYS A 58 -5.11 -3.90 -6.48
N ARG A 59 -6.17 -4.73 -6.49
CA ARG A 59 -6.19 -5.99 -7.25
C ARG A 59 -6.01 -5.78 -8.75
N GLU A 60 -6.70 -4.80 -9.33
CA GLU A 60 -6.56 -4.43 -10.75
C GLU A 60 -5.10 -4.03 -11.09
N ALA A 61 -4.40 -3.42 -10.13
CA ALA A 61 -3.00 -3.01 -10.25
C ALA A 61 -1.97 -4.09 -9.85
N ASN A 62 -2.39 -5.30 -9.47
CA ASN A 62 -1.53 -6.35 -8.88
C ASN A 62 -0.81 -5.90 -7.59
N LEU A 63 -1.49 -5.05 -6.81
CA LEU A 63 -1.08 -4.60 -5.47
C LEU A 63 -2.02 -5.21 -4.42
N HIS A 64 -1.57 -5.19 -3.18
CA HIS A 64 -2.34 -5.54 -2.00
C HIS A 64 -2.59 -4.29 -1.14
N LEU A 65 -3.77 -4.24 -0.54
CA LEU A 65 -4.13 -3.22 0.43
C LEU A 65 -3.86 -3.75 1.84
N MET A 66 -3.12 -2.97 2.61
CA MET A 66 -2.96 -3.12 4.05
C MET A 66 -3.77 -2.01 4.73
N VAL A 67 -4.47 -2.33 5.81
CA VAL A 67 -5.32 -1.37 6.53
C VAL A 67 -4.89 -1.34 7.99
N GLU A 68 -4.47 -0.19 8.49
CA GLU A 68 -4.04 -0.03 9.88
C GLU A 68 -4.64 1.21 10.53
N PRO A 69 -5.07 1.12 11.81
CA PRO A 69 -5.37 2.31 12.58
C PRO A 69 -4.09 3.08 12.95
N LEU A 70 -4.18 4.41 13.02
CA LEU A 70 -3.16 5.31 13.55
C LEU A 70 -3.83 6.38 14.41
N GLU A 71 -3.44 6.48 15.67
CA GLU A 71 -4.02 7.45 16.59
C GLU A 71 -3.59 8.88 16.22
N ALA A 72 -4.52 9.66 15.68
CA ALA A 72 -4.23 11.01 15.20
C ALA A 72 -3.80 11.98 16.32
N ALA A 73 -4.28 11.74 17.54
CA ALA A 73 -3.95 12.52 18.72
C ALA A 73 -2.59 12.15 19.33
N SER A 74 -1.97 11.05 18.89
CA SER A 74 -0.68 10.61 19.41
C SER A 74 0.42 11.62 19.05
N PRO A 75 1.25 12.05 20.02
CA PRO A 75 2.42 12.87 19.72
C PRO A 75 3.44 12.12 18.83
N ASP A 76 3.36 10.79 18.77
CA ASP A 76 4.25 9.92 18.01
C ASP A 76 3.67 9.51 16.64
N VAL A 77 2.48 10.00 16.23
CA VAL A 77 1.79 9.57 15.00
C VAL A 77 2.68 9.61 13.74
N GLY A 78 3.52 10.63 13.60
CA GLY A 78 4.47 10.72 12.49
C GLY A 78 5.54 9.63 12.55
N ARG A 79 6.07 9.33 13.74
CA ARG A 79 7.06 8.27 13.96
C ARG A 79 6.46 6.90 13.67
N ASP A 80 5.23 6.66 14.09
CA ASP A 80 4.52 5.40 13.88
C ASP A 80 4.29 5.15 12.39
N LEU A 81 3.73 6.14 11.69
CA LEU A 81 3.57 6.10 10.23
C LEU A 81 4.91 5.85 9.51
N SER A 82 5.95 6.60 9.91
CA SER A 82 7.29 6.46 9.33
C SER A 82 7.88 5.07 9.52
N THR A 83 7.59 4.45 10.68
CA THR A 83 8.03 3.10 11.00
C THR A 83 7.32 2.07 10.13
N LEU A 84 6.00 2.20 9.95
CA LEU A 84 5.21 1.31 9.09
C LEU A 84 5.63 1.41 7.63
N ILE A 85 5.80 2.63 7.11
CA ILE A 85 6.29 2.86 5.74
C ILE A 85 7.62 2.12 5.49
N ARG A 86 8.58 2.24 6.41
CA ARG A 86 9.90 1.60 6.26
C ARG A 86 9.84 0.09 6.43
N GLN A 87 9.19 -0.41 7.48
CA GLN A 87 9.20 -1.84 7.81
C GLN A 87 8.48 -2.67 6.76
N LEU A 88 7.37 -2.14 6.24
CA LEU A 88 6.52 -2.84 5.27
C LEU A 88 6.84 -2.42 3.83
N ARG A 89 7.75 -1.45 3.67
CA ARG A 89 8.26 -0.97 2.39
C ARG A 89 7.12 -0.55 1.47
N LEU A 90 6.16 0.19 2.01
CA LEU A 90 4.95 0.58 1.31
C LEU A 90 5.29 1.34 0.03
N GLU A 91 4.61 1.03 -1.06
CA GLU A 91 4.79 1.71 -2.35
C GLU A 91 3.94 2.97 -2.48
N GLY A 92 2.99 3.15 -1.57
CA GLY A 92 2.12 4.30 -1.49
C GLY A 92 1.20 4.21 -0.29
N VAL A 93 0.58 5.34 0.07
CA VAL A 93 -0.35 5.41 1.19
C VAL A 93 -1.63 6.16 0.83
N ILE A 94 -2.72 5.78 1.49
CA ILE A 94 -4.02 6.44 1.48
C ILE A 94 -4.28 6.88 2.92
N LEU A 95 -4.56 8.17 3.11
CA LEU A 95 -4.85 8.75 4.40
C LEU A 95 -6.31 9.15 4.45
N LEU A 96 -7.02 8.71 5.49
CA LEU A 96 -8.37 9.17 5.81
C LEU A 96 -8.29 10.29 6.86
N PRO A 97 -9.28 11.21 6.90
CA PRO A 97 -9.32 12.23 7.94
C PRO A 97 -9.34 11.63 9.35
N PRO A 98 -8.74 12.30 10.34
CA PRO A 98 -8.04 13.59 10.24
C PRO A 98 -6.54 13.45 9.84
N LEU A 99 -6.02 12.23 9.65
CA LEU A 99 -4.59 11.98 9.38
C LEU A 99 -4.07 12.74 8.16
N SER A 100 -4.92 12.91 7.14
CA SER A 100 -4.65 13.66 5.92
C SER A 100 -4.15 15.09 6.17
N ASP A 101 -4.59 15.73 7.25
CA ASP A 101 -4.35 17.14 7.54
C ASP A 101 -3.25 17.37 8.60
N LEU A 102 -2.67 16.30 9.17
CA LEU A 102 -1.70 16.42 10.24
C LEU A 102 -0.32 16.84 9.69
N PRO A 103 0.26 17.97 10.15
CA PRO A 103 1.58 18.43 9.67
C PRO A 103 2.69 17.40 9.90
N ALA A 104 2.63 16.67 11.03
CA ALA A 104 3.59 15.61 11.33
C ALA A 104 3.52 14.47 10.30
N VAL A 105 2.32 14.11 9.83
CA VAL A 105 2.13 13.09 8.79
C VAL A 105 2.66 13.61 7.45
N GLN A 106 2.29 14.82 7.05
CA GLN A 106 2.75 15.42 5.78
C GLN A 106 4.28 15.52 5.70
N ALA A 107 4.92 15.93 6.80
CA ALA A 107 6.39 16.00 6.89
C ALA A 107 7.04 14.62 6.68
N ILE A 108 6.44 13.55 7.21
CA ILE A 108 6.95 12.18 7.04
C ILE A 108 6.77 11.68 5.60
N LEU A 109 5.63 11.96 4.97
CA LEU A 109 5.40 11.56 3.57
C LEU A 109 6.40 12.26 2.63
N ALA A 110 6.62 13.56 2.83
CA ALA A 110 7.59 14.33 2.06
C ALA A 110 9.02 13.83 2.27
N ALA A 111 9.40 13.51 3.53
CA ALA A 111 10.73 12.98 3.84
C ALA A 111 10.96 11.55 3.32
N ALA A 112 9.90 10.74 3.22
CA ALA A 112 9.96 9.37 2.74
C ALA A 112 9.88 9.26 1.20
N ASP A 113 9.58 10.36 0.49
CA ASP A 113 9.32 10.38 -0.95
C ASP A 113 8.30 9.33 -1.39
N ILE A 114 7.28 9.11 -0.56
CA ILE A 114 6.24 8.10 -0.81
C ILE A 114 5.01 8.74 -1.45
N PRO A 115 4.46 8.16 -2.54
CA PRO A 115 3.19 8.61 -3.11
C PRO A 115 2.07 8.53 -2.07
N ALA A 116 1.34 9.64 -1.89
CA ALA A 116 0.25 9.73 -0.92
C ALA A 116 -1.04 10.24 -1.58
N VAL A 117 -2.17 9.65 -1.20
CA VAL A 117 -3.51 10.14 -1.51
C VAL A 117 -4.18 10.58 -0.22
N HIS A 118 -4.61 11.84 -0.19
CA HIS A 118 -5.31 12.43 0.94
C HIS A 118 -6.81 12.44 0.62
N ILE A 119 -7.61 11.72 1.40
CA ILE A 119 -9.07 11.71 1.26
C ILE A 119 -9.65 12.81 2.15
N ALA A 120 -10.54 13.61 1.57
CA ALA A 120 -11.27 14.70 2.22
C ALA A 120 -10.41 15.58 3.15
N PRO A 121 -9.28 16.15 2.67
CA PRO A 121 -8.48 17.06 3.48
C PRO A 121 -9.34 18.26 3.87
N MET A 122 -9.41 18.55 5.17
CA MET A 122 -10.14 19.71 5.69
C MET A 122 -9.49 21.04 5.24
N HIS A 123 -8.21 21.01 4.87
CA HIS A 123 -7.51 22.15 4.28
C HIS A 123 -7.21 21.89 2.80
N ALA A 124 -8.20 22.09 1.92
CA ALA A 124 -7.92 22.29 0.51
C ALA A 124 -7.36 23.70 0.29
N GLN A 125 -6.02 23.86 0.31
CA GLN A 125 -5.32 25.04 -0.21
C GLN A 125 -3.98 24.67 -0.85
#